data_AF-A0A1H8J5P6-F1
#
_entry.id   AF-A0A1H8J5P6-F1
#
_cell.length_a   1.000
_cell.length_b   1.000
_cell.length_c   1.000
_cell.angle_alpha   90.00
_cell.angle_beta   90.00
_cell.angle_gamma   90.00
#
_symmetry.space_group_name_H-M   'P 1'
#
loop_
_entity.id
_entity.type
_entity.pdbx_description
1 polymer ?
#
loop_
_entity_poly.entity_id
_entity_poly.type
_entity_poly.pdbx_seq_one_letter_code
_entity_poly.pdbx_strand_id
1 'polypeptide(L)'
;MIIMLPIRPLLAAALATTAATALIAAPAQATGQATGQAAAQARAGTATPASSWRAPATPVLVDVRASHHPGLDRLVFEFRGRVPAERDVRYVSSLVADASGRPVSVAGSAVLQVRFQRADGHDRTGRVTYGPARRTYALPGVVQVVNTGDFEATLSFGVGLARRAAYRVYTLASPSRVVVDVATPYRTVPVRAYFLDTGRYAAGRAPYTTPVSRPVVPPDTAYGALQRLFAGPTQAERARGLRFAASGATGFGKLTVRDGVARVHLTGRCSSGGSTFTVADQIMPTLKQFPSIRWVKIYDAAGRTERPTGPGDSVPQCLEP
;
A
#
# COMPACT_ATOMS: atom_id res chain seq x y z
N MET A 1 -60.86 -4.23 -22.66
CA MET A 1 -60.66 -5.37 -21.74
C MET A 1 -59.57 -4.93 -20.76
N ILE A 2 -59.97 -4.42 -19.59
CA ILE A 2 -59.63 -4.97 -18.25
C ILE A 2 -58.18 -4.61 -17.83
N ILE A 3 -57.82 -3.96 -16.70
CA ILE A 3 -58.51 -3.54 -15.47
C ILE A 3 -57.48 -2.70 -14.62
N MET A 4 -58.01 -1.78 -13.80
CA MET A 4 -57.53 -1.22 -12.50
C MET A 4 -56.16 -0.51 -12.34
N LEU A 5 -56.28 0.80 -12.04
CA LEU A 5 -55.50 1.61 -11.06
C LEU A 5 -55.80 1.15 -9.60
N PRO A 6 -55.28 1.79 -8.52
CA PRO A 6 -53.94 2.30 -8.17
C PRO A 6 -53.54 1.88 -6.72
N ILE A 7 -52.52 2.52 -6.10
CA ILE A 7 -52.50 3.06 -4.70
C ILE A 7 -51.08 3.02 -4.09
N ARG A 8 -50.55 4.22 -3.79
CA ARG A 8 -49.67 4.56 -2.65
C ARG A 8 -50.56 5.35 -1.66
N PRO A 9 -50.39 5.33 -0.31
CA PRO A 9 -49.29 6.05 0.36
C PRO A 9 -48.87 5.58 1.80
N LEU A 10 -47.79 6.24 2.28
CA LEU A 10 -47.34 6.64 3.64
C LEU A 10 -48.06 6.12 4.91
N LEU A 11 -47.30 5.79 5.98
CA LEU A 11 -47.03 6.68 7.14
C LEU A 11 -46.16 6.01 8.24
N ALA A 12 -45.59 6.86 9.10
CA ALA A 12 -44.72 6.58 10.25
C ALA A 12 -45.49 6.28 11.56
N ALA A 13 -44.81 5.75 12.59
CA ALA A 13 -44.82 6.27 13.98
C ALA A 13 -44.21 5.28 14.99
N ALA A 14 -43.59 5.84 16.02
CA ALA A 14 -42.84 5.21 17.11
C ALA A 14 -43.72 4.81 18.31
N LEU A 15 -43.19 3.95 19.19
CA LEU A 15 -43.59 3.87 20.61
C LEU A 15 -42.40 3.44 21.49
N ALA A 16 -42.33 4.02 22.69
CA ALA A 16 -41.27 3.90 23.69
C ALA A 16 -41.82 3.43 25.05
N THR A 17 -40.91 3.09 25.98
CA THR A 17 -41.03 2.92 27.47
C THR A 17 -41.79 1.67 27.95
N THR A 18 -41.47 0.95 29.05
CA THR A 18 -41.05 1.26 30.45
C THR A 18 -40.34 0.03 31.09
N ALA A 19 -39.29 0.16 31.92
CA ALA A 19 -39.18 0.28 33.40
C ALA A 19 -38.99 -1.04 34.21
N ALA A 20 -38.20 -0.92 35.29
CA ALA A 20 -37.53 -1.98 36.07
C ALA A 20 -38.30 -2.44 37.32
N THR A 21 -37.95 -3.63 37.86
CA THR A 21 -38.22 -4.03 39.25
C THR A 21 -37.18 -5.04 39.77
N ALA A 22 -36.81 -4.92 41.04
CA ALA A 22 -35.73 -5.63 41.72
C ALA A 22 -36.20 -6.59 42.83
N LEU A 23 -35.29 -7.52 43.19
CA LEU A 23 -35.04 -8.26 44.44
C LEU A 23 -36.16 -9.06 45.13
N ILE A 24 -35.84 -10.35 45.40
CA ILE A 24 -36.30 -11.09 46.60
C ILE A 24 -35.12 -11.93 47.11
N ALA A 25 -34.84 -11.83 48.42
CA ALA A 25 -33.92 -12.65 49.20
C ALA A 25 -34.72 -13.49 50.21
N ALA A 26 -34.22 -14.67 50.61
CA ALA A 26 -34.25 -15.29 51.96
C ALA A 26 -33.78 -16.79 51.88
N PRO A 27 -33.69 -17.57 52.98
CA PRO A 27 -32.41 -17.96 53.61
C PRO A 27 -32.22 -19.49 53.74
N ALA A 28 -31.06 -19.95 54.21
CA ALA A 28 -30.93 -21.28 54.81
C ALA A 28 -29.84 -21.29 55.89
N GLN A 29 -30.26 -21.48 57.14
CA GLN A 29 -29.41 -21.89 58.25
C GLN A 29 -29.49 -23.41 58.39
N ALA A 30 -28.38 -24.07 58.70
CA ALA A 30 -28.37 -25.30 59.50
C ALA A 30 -27.04 -25.47 60.23
N THR A 31 -27.17 -26.02 61.43
CA THR A 31 -26.25 -26.08 62.57
C THR A 31 -25.21 -27.20 62.52
N GLY A 32 -24.01 -26.91 63.06
CA GLY A 32 -23.32 -27.71 64.09
C GLY A 32 -22.60 -29.02 63.70
N GLN A 33 -21.29 -29.08 63.96
CA GLN A 33 -20.67 -29.99 64.96
C GLN A 33 -19.13 -29.87 64.96
N ALA A 34 -18.58 -29.96 66.16
CA ALA A 34 -17.15 -29.88 66.48
C ALA A 34 -16.42 -31.21 66.23
N THR A 35 -15.11 -31.15 65.95
CA THR A 35 -14.02 -31.92 66.62
C THR A 35 -12.70 -31.78 65.84
N GLY A 36 -11.58 -31.80 66.56
CA GLY A 36 -10.28 -32.24 66.01
C GLY A 36 -9.21 -31.17 65.78
N GLN A 37 -8.57 -30.74 66.87
CA GLN A 37 -7.21 -30.20 66.79
C GLN A 37 -6.25 -31.33 66.39
N ALA A 38 -5.56 -31.18 65.26
CA ALA A 38 -4.34 -31.91 64.95
C ALA A 38 -3.34 -30.91 64.35
N ALA A 39 -2.38 -30.49 65.17
CA ALA A 39 -1.26 -29.66 64.75
C ALA A 39 -0.31 -30.50 63.88
N ALA A 40 -0.47 -30.42 62.56
CA ALA A 40 0.55 -30.86 61.61
C ALA A 40 1.51 -29.69 61.33
N GLN A 41 2.68 -29.71 61.96
CA GLN A 41 3.79 -28.81 61.62
C GLN A 41 4.27 -29.17 60.20
N ALA A 42 3.76 -28.47 59.19
CA ALA A 42 4.33 -28.50 57.85
C ALA A 42 5.68 -27.77 57.88
N ARG A 43 6.78 -28.51 57.73
CA ARG A 43 8.10 -27.95 57.43
C ARG A 43 7.95 -27.13 56.14
N ALA A 44 8.13 -25.82 56.26
CA ALA A 44 8.22 -24.92 55.12
C ALA A 44 9.47 -25.29 54.30
N GLY A 45 9.28 -26.07 53.23
CA GLY A 45 10.28 -26.19 52.18
C GLY A 45 10.45 -24.83 51.54
N THR A 46 11.68 -24.34 51.48
CA THR A 46 12.04 -23.15 50.72
C THR A 46 11.76 -23.41 49.24
N ALA A 47 10.61 -22.95 48.77
CA ALA A 47 10.28 -22.99 47.35
C ALA A 47 11.26 -22.08 46.61
N THR A 48 12.11 -22.67 45.78
CA THR A 48 12.94 -21.94 44.83
C THR A 48 12.02 -21.11 43.94
N PRO A 49 12.18 -19.78 43.85
CA PRO A 49 11.29 -18.97 43.02
C PRO A 49 11.40 -19.46 41.57
N ALA A 50 10.27 -19.92 41.03
CA ALA A 50 10.18 -20.30 39.63
C ALA A 50 10.62 -19.10 38.78
N SER A 51 11.65 -19.28 37.94
CA SER A 51 12.02 -18.25 36.98
C SER A 51 10.83 -18.04 36.04
N SER A 52 10.18 -16.89 36.12
CA SER A 52 9.09 -16.57 35.20
C SER A 52 9.67 -16.51 33.78
N TRP A 53 9.27 -17.46 32.92
CA TRP A 53 9.58 -17.41 31.51
C TRP A 53 8.82 -16.24 30.90
N ARG A 54 9.47 -15.08 30.79
CA ARG A 54 8.91 -13.94 30.05
C ARG A 54 8.94 -14.27 28.57
N ALA A 55 7.76 -14.31 27.96
CA ALA A 55 7.65 -14.43 26.51
C ALA A 55 8.48 -13.32 25.85
N PRO A 56 9.31 -13.65 24.84
CA PRO A 56 10.17 -12.65 24.22
C PRO A 56 9.33 -11.54 23.55
N ALA A 57 9.52 -10.28 23.97
CA ALA A 57 8.75 -9.15 23.45
C ALA A 57 8.71 -9.09 21.92
N THR A 58 7.53 -8.88 21.32
CA THR A 58 7.37 -8.84 19.86
C THR A 58 8.20 -7.70 19.24
N PRO A 59 9.04 -7.97 18.22
CA PRO A 59 9.66 -6.95 17.39
C PRO A 59 8.66 -5.97 16.80
N VAL A 60 8.94 -4.68 16.92
CA VAL A 60 8.09 -3.62 16.36
C VAL A 60 8.85 -2.92 15.25
N LEU A 61 8.30 -2.90 14.04
CA LEU A 61 8.89 -2.20 12.90
C LEU A 61 8.78 -0.69 13.12
N VAL A 62 9.90 0.03 13.08
CA VAL A 62 9.97 1.47 13.36
C VAL A 62 10.41 2.30 12.17
N ASP A 63 11.00 1.68 11.14
CA ASP A 63 11.36 2.39 9.92
C ASP A 63 11.44 1.46 8.70
N VAL A 64 11.14 2.02 7.52
CA VAL A 64 11.35 1.39 6.21
C VAL A 64 11.99 2.41 5.27
N ARG A 65 13.25 2.15 4.92
CA ARG A 65 14.06 3.04 4.07
C ARG A 65 14.75 2.27 2.96
N ALA A 66 14.99 2.96 1.84
CA ALA A 66 15.77 2.40 0.75
C ALA A 66 16.79 3.41 0.23
N SER A 67 17.95 2.93 -0.17
CA SER A 67 19.05 3.72 -0.74
C SER A 67 19.73 2.99 -1.88
N HIS A 68 20.33 3.74 -2.81
CA HIS A 68 21.17 3.18 -3.87
C HIS A 68 22.63 3.09 -3.41
N HIS A 69 23.28 1.99 -3.75
CA HIS A 69 24.72 1.77 -3.62
C HIS A 69 25.27 1.30 -4.98
N PRO A 70 26.59 1.36 -5.23
CA PRO A 70 27.16 0.82 -6.47
C PRO A 70 26.73 -0.63 -6.70
N GLY A 71 25.97 -0.86 -7.78
CA GLY A 71 25.50 -2.17 -8.21
C GLY A 71 24.33 -2.78 -7.42
N LEU A 72 23.76 -2.08 -6.43
CA LEU A 72 22.57 -2.57 -5.71
C LEU A 72 21.69 -1.45 -5.14
N ASP A 73 20.42 -1.76 -4.94
CA ASP A 73 19.53 -1.00 -4.08
C ASP A 73 19.36 -1.75 -2.76
N ARG A 74 19.51 -1.04 -1.65
CA ARG A 74 19.35 -1.60 -0.30
C ARG A 74 18.03 -1.14 0.27
N LEU A 75 17.13 -2.09 0.57
CA LEU A 75 15.91 -1.86 1.33
C LEU A 75 16.13 -2.35 2.77
N VAL A 76 15.80 -1.52 3.75
CA VAL A 76 16.01 -1.79 5.18
C VAL A 76 14.69 -1.66 5.92
N PHE A 77 14.38 -2.70 6.69
CA PHE A 77 13.32 -2.73 7.68
C PHE A 77 13.97 -2.68 9.07
N GLU A 78 13.78 -1.60 9.80
CA GLU A 78 14.36 -1.42 11.13
C GLU A 78 13.35 -1.74 12.22
N PHE A 79 13.78 -2.52 13.21
CA PHE A 79 12.95 -3.00 14.29
C PHE A 79 13.46 -2.48 15.64
N ARG A 80 12.53 -2.06 16.49
CA ARG A 80 12.76 -1.94 17.92
C ARG A 80 12.69 -3.33 18.55
N GLY A 81 13.68 -3.66 19.38
CA GLY A 81 13.87 -5.00 19.93
C GLY A 81 14.78 -5.85 19.03
N ARG A 82 14.49 -7.15 18.94
CA ARG A 82 15.20 -8.07 18.04
C ARG A 82 14.65 -7.98 16.61
N VAL A 83 15.35 -8.55 15.65
CA VAL A 83 14.77 -8.86 14.33
C VAL A 83 13.74 -10.01 14.47
N PRO A 84 12.61 -10.01 13.72
CA PRO A 84 11.66 -11.13 13.67
C PRO A 84 12.39 -12.44 13.37
N ALA A 85 12.09 -13.58 13.99
CA ALA A 85 12.88 -14.81 13.79
C ALA A 85 12.66 -15.42 12.40
N GLU A 86 11.40 -15.48 11.98
CA GLU A 86 10.99 -15.99 10.68
C GLU A 86 10.80 -14.82 9.71
N ARG A 87 11.48 -14.91 8.56
CA ARG A 87 11.36 -13.94 7.46
C ARG A 87 11.21 -14.73 6.17
N ASP A 88 10.12 -14.50 5.46
CA ASP A 88 9.90 -15.04 4.11
C ASP A 88 10.07 -13.91 3.11
N VAL A 89 10.97 -14.09 2.15
CA VAL A 89 11.18 -13.14 1.05
C VAL A 89 11.21 -13.92 -0.24
N ARG A 90 10.24 -13.66 -1.11
CA ARG A 90 10.08 -14.41 -2.36
C ARG A 90 9.40 -13.58 -3.44
N TYR A 91 9.65 -13.95 -4.68
CA TYR A 91 8.91 -13.38 -5.81
C TYR A 91 7.49 -13.93 -5.89
N VAL A 92 6.53 -13.06 -6.20
CA VAL A 92 5.12 -13.41 -6.40
C VAL A 92 4.59 -12.80 -7.70
N SER A 93 3.57 -13.43 -8.29
CA SER A 93 2.87 -12.91 -9.47
C SER A 93 1.83 -11.85 -9.12
N SER A 94 1.25 -11.92 -7.92
CA SER A 94 0.30 -10.95 -7.40
C SER A 94 0.48 -10.78 -5.89
N LEU A 95 0.16 -9.60 -5.38
CA LEU A 95 0.06 -9.34 -3.94
C LEU A 95 -1.38 -9.40 -3.51
N VAL A 96 -1.59 -9.99 -2.35
CA VAL A 96 -2.89 -10.11 -1.71
C VAL A 96 -2.75 -9.52 -0.31
N ALA A 97 -3.74 -8.75 0.11
CA ALA A 97 -3.79 -8.19 1.45
C ALA A 97 -4.06 -9.28 2.49
N ASP A 98 -3.37 -9.20 3.62
CA ASP A 98 -3.54 -10.15 4.72
C ASP A 98 -4.98 -10.06 5.26
N ALA A 99 -5.53 -11.19 5.71
CA ALA A 99 -6.90 -11.41 6.16
C ALA A 99 -8.01 -11.22 5.10
N SER A 100 -8.00 -10.13 4.33
CA SER A 100 -9.11 -9.79 3.41
C SER A 100 -9.09 -10.54 2.08
N GLY A 101 -7.93 -11.06 1.65
CA GLY A 101 -7.80 -11.72 0.35
C GLY A 101 -7.87 -10.78 -0.86
N ARG A 102 -7.93 -9.46 -0.66
CA ARG A 102 -8.07 -8.48 -1.75
C ARG A 102 -6.72 -8.24 -2.46
N PRO A 103 -6.70 -8.12 -3.80
CA PRO A 103 -5.48 -7.77 -4.52
C PRO A 103 -4.92 -6.40 -4.12
N VAL A 104 -3.61 -6.30 -3.96
CA VAL A 104 -2.90 -5.02 -3.69
C VAL A 104 -2.01 -4.69 -4.88
N SER A 105 -2.14 -3.47 -5.42
CA SER A 105 -1.26 -3.02 -6.49
C SER A 105 0.04 -2.41 -5.95
N VAL A 106 1.15 -2.77 -6.58
CA VAL A 106 2.46 -2.16 -6.38
C VAL A 106 3.06 -1.84 -7.74
N ALA A 107 3.67 -0.67 -7.88
CA ALA A 107 4.31 -0.28 -9.14
C ALA A 107 5.65 -1.01 -9.30
N GLY A 108 5.81 -1.74 -10.41
CA GLY A 108 7.01 -2.50 -10.74
C GLY A 108 6.72 -3.56 -11.79
N SER A 109 7.76 -4.09 -12.46
CA SER A 109 7.68 -5.18 -13.43
C SER A 109 7.93 -6.54 -12.77
N ALA A 110 8.38 -6.55 -11.53
CA ALA A 110 8.48 -7.74 -10.68
C ALA A 110 8.14 -7.37 -9.24
N VAL A 111 7.63 -8.34 -8.48
CA VAL A 111 7.18 -8.09 -7.10
C VAL A 111 7.82 -9.09 -6.15
N LEU A 112 8.53 -8.56 -5.15
CA LEU A 112 8.99 -9.33 -3.98
C LEU A 112 7.99 -9.16 -2.84
N GLN A 113 7.45 -10.26 -2.33
CA GLN A 113 6.79 -10.28 -1.03
C GLN A 113 7.85 -10.38 0.06
N VAL A 114 7.72 -9.58 1.11
CA VAL A 114 8.52 -9.62 2.33
C VAL A 114 7.56 -9.80 3.49
N ARG A 115 7.65 -10.93 4.20
CA ARG A 115 6.78 -11.26 5.32
C ARG A 115 7.61 -11.55 6.56
N PHE A 116 7.19 -10.95 7.67
CA PHE A 116 7.78 -11.16 8.98
C PHE A 116 6.74 -11.84 9.88
N GLN A 117 7.10 -12.94 10.55
CA GLN A 117 6.23 -13.55 11.56
C GLN A 117 6.62 -13.10 12.95
N ARG A 118 5.62 -13.03 13.82
CA ARG A 118 5.75 -12.55 15.19
C ARG A 118 6.39 -11.16 15.21
N ALA A 119 5.83 -10.24 14.42
CA ALA A 119 6.29 -8.86 14.31
C ALA A 119 5.09 -7.92 14.16
N ASP A 120 5.17 -6.73 14.75
CA ASP A 120 4.12 -5.72 14.71
C ASP A 120 4.57 -4.49 13.93
N GLY A 121 3.67 -3.93 13.12
CA GLY A 121 3.84 -2.64 12.45
C GLY A 121 3.29 -1.45 13.24
N HIS A 122 2.85 -1.67 14.47
CA HIS A 122 2.16 -0.69 15.29
C HIS A 122 2.59 -0.71 16.76
N ASP A 123 2.28 0.36 17.49
CA ASP A 123 2.47 0.44 18.94
C ASP A 123 1.28 -0.17 19.71
N ARG A 124 1.38 -0.20 21.05
CA ARG A 124 0.32 -0.76 21.92
C ARG A 124 -1.04 -0.05 21.82
N THR A 125 -1.11 1.12 21.18
CA THR A 125 -2.34 1.87 20.94
C THR A 125 -2.90 1.66 19.53
N GLY A 126 -2.26 0.79 18.73
CA GLY A 126 -2.64 0.51 17.35
C GLY A 126 -2.12 1.52 16.34
N ARG A 127 -1.23 2.45 16.74
CA ARG A 127 -0.68 3.46 15.82
C ARG A 127 0.48 2.88 15.02
N VAL A 128 0.46 3.07 13.70
CA VAL A 128 1.54 2.66 12.80
C VAL A 128 2.86 3.35 13.19
N THR A 129 3.93 2.57 13.36
CA THR A 129 5.22 3.05 13.89
C THR A 129 6.29 3.28 12.84
N TYR A 130 6.10 2.78 11.61
CA TYR A 130 7.13 2.80 10.56
C TYR A 130 6.87 3.86 9.46
N GLY A 131 5.81 4.65 9.58
CA GLY A 131 5.43 5.70 8.61
C GLY A 131 4.40 5.25 7.55
N PRO A 132 4.35 5.88 6.37
CA PRO A 132 3.28 5.67 5.38
C PRO A 132 3.17 4.22 4.88
N ALA A 133 1.97 3.66 4.76
CA ALA A 133 1.78 2.31 4.22
C ALA A 133 2.32 2.12 2.79
N ARG A 134 2.42 3.18 1.99
CA ARG A 134 2.93 3.16 0.61
C ARG A 134 4.05 4.18 0.42
N ARG A 135 5.23 3.72 0.02
CA ARG A 135 6.44 4.52 -0.20
C ARG A 135 6.94 4.34 -1.62
N THR A 136 7.23 5.44 -2.29
CA THR A 136 7.81 5.43 -3.64
C THR A 136 9.24 5.93 -3.56
N TYR A 137 10.13 5.26 -4.30
CA TYR A 137 11.55 5.55 -4.32
C TYR A 137 12.02 5.86 -5.74
N ALA A 138 12.89 6.86 -5.86
CA ALA A 138 13.54 7.23 -7.12
C ALA A 138 14.87 6.47 -7.28
N LEU A 139 14.86 5.14 -7.12
CA LEU A 139 16.05 4.28 -7.20
C LEU A 139 16.02 3.39 -8.44
N PRO A 140 17.19 2.95 -8.97
CA PRO A 140 17.26 2.14 -10.19
C PRO A 140 16.40 0.87 -10.19
N GLY A 141 16.42 0.10 -9.10
CA GLY A 141 15.73 -1.19 -8.95
C GLY A 141 14.46 -1.08 -8.12
N VAL A 142 14.53 -0.61 -6.87
CA VAL A 142 13.38 -0.49 -5.97
C VAL A 142 12.51 0.69 -6.38
N VAL A 143 11.29 0.42 -6.82
CA VAL A 143 10.33 1.43 -7.30
C VAL A 143 9.38 1.84 -6.18
N GLN A 144 8.79 0.85 -5.50
CA GLN A 144 7.74 1.10 -4.52
C GLN A 144 7.68 0.01 -3.46
N VAL A 145 7.35 0.39 -2.23
CA VAL A 145 7.09 -0.54 -1.12
C VAL A 145 5.70 -0.24 -0.57
N VAL A 146 4.88 -1.29 -0.43
CA VAL A 146 3.50 -1.21 0.04
C VAL A 146 3.31 -2.20 1.18
N ASN A 147 2.79 -1.77 2.32
CA ASN A 147 2.30 -2.68 3.36
C ASN A 147 1.06 -3.41 2.84
N THR A 148 1.07 -4.74 2.90
CA THR A 148 -0.03 -5.60 2.49
C THR A 148 -0.78 -6.19 3.68
N GLY A 149 -0.25 -6.04 4.89
CA GLY A 149 -0.97 -6.42 6.10
C GLY A 149 -0.12 -6.36 7.35
N ASP A 150 -0.80 -6.33 8.49
CA ASP A 150 -0.27 -6.36 9.85
C ASP A 150 -1.35 -6.99 10.74
N PHE A 151 -1.49 -8.32 10.63
CA PHE A 151 -2.60 -9.08 11.23
C PHE A 151 -2.09 -10.40 11.81
N GLU A 152 -2.59 -10.83 12.97
CA GLU A 152 -2.16 -12.07 13.66
C GLU A 152 -0.63 -12.18 13.80
N ALA A 153 0.02 -11.06 14.13
CA ALA A 153 1.48 -10.93 14.22
C ALA A 153 2.23 -11.30 12.91
N THR A 154 1.54 -11.20 11.77
CA THR A 154 2.10 -11.28 10.43
C THR A 154 2.15 -9.90 9.81
N LEU A 155 3.36 -9.41 9.60
CA LEU A 155 3.62 -8.12 8.97
C LEU A 155 4.15 -8.34 7.55
N SER A 156 3.40 -7.90 6.55
CA SER A 156 3.67 -8.19 5.15
C SER A 156 3.84 -6.93 4.31
N PHE A 157 4.77 -6.98 3.36
CA PHE A 157 5.05 -5.93 2.39
C PHE A 157 5.20 -6.50 0.98
N GLY A 158 4.77 -5.70 0.01
CA GLY A 158 5.08 -5.86 -1.39
C GLY A 158 6.12 -4.83 -1.84
N VAL A 159 7.18 -5.30 -2.48
CA VAL A 159 8.27 -4.48 -3.04
C VAL A 159 8.22 -4.61 -4.56
N GLY A 160 7.79 -3.53 -5.22
CA GLY A 160 7.80 -3.43 -6.67
C GLY A 160 9.19 -3.04 -7.17
N LEU A 161 9.71 -3.85 -8.10
CA LEU A 161 11.01 -3.66 -8.72
C LEU A 161 10.86 -3.26 -10.19
N ALA A 162 11.78 -2.43 -10.70
CA ALA A 162 11.81 -2.02 -12.10
C ALA A 162 11.98 -3.22 -13.05
N ARG A 163 12.67 -4.26 -12.58
CA ARG A 163 12.78 -5.58 -13.23
C ARG A 163 13.10 -6.64 -12.18
N ARG A 164 12.84 -7.92 -12.51
CA ARG A 164 13.29 -9.04 -11.67
C ARG A 164 14.82 -9.04 -11.60
N ALA A 165 15.35 -9.22 -10.39
CA ALA A 165 16.79 -9.20 -10.11
C ALA A 165 17.16 -10.20 -9.00
N ALA A 166 18.44 -10.55 -8.91
CA ALA A 166 18.95 -11.28 -7.75
C ALA A 166 18.80 -10.41 -6.50
N TYR A 167 18.51 -11.03 -5.36
CA TYR A 167 18.47 -10.34 -4.07
C TYR A 167 19.14 -11.19 -2.99
N ARG A 168 19.56 -10.52 -1.93
CA ARG A 168 20.10 -11.14 -0.71
C ARG A 168 19.41 -10.57 0.51
N VAL A 169 19.05 -11.44 1.45
CA VAL A 169 18.45 -11.05 2.72
C VAL A 169 19.40 -11.38 3.85
N TYR A 170 19.63 -10.43 4.75
CA TYR A 170 20.46 -10.64 5.94
C TYR A 170 20.06 -9.65 7.04
N THR A 171 20.65 -9.80 8.23
CA THR A 171 20.33 -8.96 9.37
C THR A 171 21.53 -8.15 9.84
N LEU A 172 21.27 -6.96 10.36
CA LEU A 172 22.26 -6.15 11.08
C LEU A 172 21.79 -5.92 12.51
N ALA A 173 22.73 -5.79 13.43
CA ALA A 173 22.48 -5.39 14.81
C ALA A 173 22.80 -3.89 15.00
N SER A 174 22.37 -3.35 16.15
CA SER A 174 22.69 -1.99 16.62
C SER A 174 22.51 -0.88 15.58
N PRO A 175 21.28 -0.57 15.13
CA PRO A 175 19.98 -1.14 15.50
C PRO A 175 19.63 -2.44 14.74
N SER A 176 18.65 -3.19 15.26
CA SER A 176 18.12 -4.41 14.64
C SER A 176 17.47 -4.13 13.30
N ARG A 177 18.01 -4.70 12.23
CA ARG A 177 17.55 -4.44 10.86
C ARG A 177 17.47 -5.73 10.07
N VAL A 178 16.42 -5.89 9.28
CA VAL A 178 16.39 -6.83 8.15
C VAL A 178 16.70 -6.04 6.89
N VAL A 179 17.71 -6.50 6.15
CA VAL A 179 18.19 -5.86 4.93
C VAL A 179 17.88 -6.76 3.73
N VAL A 180 17.30 -6.17 2.69
CA VAL A 180 17.09 -6.79 1.38
C VAL A 180 17.90 -5.99 0.37
N ASP A 181 19.05 -6.53 -0.03
CA ASP A 181 19.86 -5.97 -1.11
C ASP A 181 19.36 -6.54 -2.44
N VAL A 182 18.97 -5.67 -3.37
CA VAL A 182 18.52 -6.03 -4.73
C VAL A 182 19.58 -5.61 -5.72
N ALA A 183 20.08 -6.54 -6.53
CA ALA A 183 21.12 -6.26 -7.50
C ALA A 183 20.63 -5.30 -8.61
N THR A 184 21.40 -4.24 -8.84
CA THR A 184 21.18 -3.25 -9.90
C THR A 184 22.44 -3.03 -10.75
N PRO A 185 23.03 -4.09 -11.34
CA PRO A 185 24.29 -3.99 -12.12
C PRO A 185 24.11 -3.28 -13.48
N TYR A 186 22.89 -2.84 -13.79
CA TYR A 186 22.52 -2.24 -15.06
C TYR A 186 22.51 -0.72 -14.98
N ARG A 187 22.76 -0.07 -16.12
CA ARG A 187 22.63 1.39 -16.23
C ARG A 187 21.16 1.81 -16.30
N THR A 188 20.89 3.00 -15.81
CA THR A 188 19.59 3.68 -15.98
C THR A 188 19.79 5.01 -16.68
N VAL A 189 18.75 5.46 -17.37
CA VAL A 189 18.67 6.81 -17.92
C VAL A 189 17.65 7.64 -17.13
N PRO A 190 17.90 8.94 -16.91
CA PRO A 190 16.91 9.81 -16.29
C PRO A 190 15.76 10.07 -17.28
N VAL A 191 14.53 9.86 -16.83
CA VAL A 191 13.30 10.26 -17.54
C VAL A 191 12.43 11.11 -16.62
N ARG A 192 11.57 11.95 -17.19
CA ARG A 192 10.65 12.79 -16.41
C ARG A 192 9.34 12.06 -16.15
N ALA A 193 8.87 12.06 -14.91
CA ALA A 193 7.47 11.77 -14.57
C ALA A 193 6.80 13.10 -14.17
N TYR A 194 5.62 13.38 -14.71
CA TYR A 194 4.91 14.64 -14.48
C TYR A 194 3.81 14.43 -13.46
N PHE A 195 3.90 15.10 -12.32
CA PHE A 195 2.92 15.00 -11.23
C PHE A 195 2.12 16.28 -11.09
N LEU A 196 0.87 16.18 -10.64
CA LEU A 196 0.07 17.34 -10.23
C LEU A 196 0.83 18.14 -9.17
N ASP A 197 0.97 19.44 -9.40
CA ASP A 197 1.47 20.40 -8.44
C ASP A 197 0.29 21.12 -7.81
N THR A 198 -0.04 20.75 -6.56
CA THR A 198 -1.26 21.26 -5.91
C THR A 198 -1.21 22.75 -5.64
N GLY A 199 0.00 23.32 -5.46
CA GLY A 199 0.18 24.76 -5.27
C GLY A 199 -0.14 25.52 -6.55
N ARG A 200 0.40 25.07 -7.69
CA ARG A 200 0.08 25.65 -9.00
C ARG A 200 -1.39 25.49 -9.38
N TYR A 201 -1.96 24.32 -9.13
CA TYR A 201 -3.36 24.04 -9.42
C TYR A 201 -4.30 24.95 -8.62
N ALA A 202 -4.08 25.08 -7.31
CA ALA A 202 -4.88 25.98 -6.46
C ALA A 202 -4.76 27.46 -6.86
N ALA A 203 -3.60 27.86 -7.39
CA ALA A 203 -3.35 29.21 -7.88
C ALA A 203 -3.80 29.46 -9.33
N GLY A 204 -4.37 28.47 -10.02
CA GLY A 204 -4.73 28.60 -11.44
C GLY A 204 -3.54 28.85 -12.38
N ARG A 205 -2.32 28.45 -11.98
CA ARG A 205 -1.09 28.70 -12.74
C ARG A 205 -0.64 27.49 -13.56
N ALA A 206 -0.91 27.50 -14.87
CA ALA A 206 -0.41 26.48 -15.79
C ALA A 206 1.14 26.57 -15.98
N PRO A 207 1.82 25.45 -16.30
CA PRO A 207 1.31 24.08 -16.31
C PRO A 207 1.04 23.56 -14.89
N TYR A 208 -0.08 22.86 -14.71
CA TYR A 208 -0.47 22.26 -13.41
C TYR A 208 0.38 21.06 -13.01
N THR A 209 1.27 20.59 -13.88
CA THR A 209 2.22 19.52 -13.57
C THR A 209 3.62 20.05 -13.32
N THR A 210 4.35 19.39 -12.43
CA THR A 210 5.79 19.56 -12.24
C THR A 210 6.52 18.26 -12.61
N PRO A 211 7.51 18.29 -13.52
CA PRO A 211 8.31 17.11 -13.84
C PRO A 211 9.31 16.79 -12.72
N VAL A 212 9.53 15.51 -12.48
CA VAL A 212 10.59 15.01 -11.61
C VAL A 212 11.40 13.92 -12.32
N SER A 213 12.71 13.90 -12.07
CA SER A 213 13.61 12.92 -12.69
C SER A 213 13.47 11.55 -12.03
N ARG A 214 13.49 10.50 -12.85
CA ARG A 214 13.36 9.10 -12.45
C ARG A 214 14.35 8.22 -13.20
N PRO A 215 15.08 7.34 -12.52
CA PRO A 215 15.92 6.36 -13.20
C PRO A 215 15.04 5.30 -13.87
N VAL A 216 15.25 5.04 -15.15
CA VAL A 216 14.57 3.97 -15.89
C VAL A 216 15.58 3.10 -16.61
N VAL A 217 15.33 1.79 -16.61
CA VAL A 217 16.15 0.79 -17.29
C VAL A 217 15.78 0.78 -18.79
N PRO A 218 16.72 1.08 -19.71
CA PRO A 218 16.50 0.92 -21.15
C PRO A 218 16.32 -0.56 -21.55
N PRO A 219 15.76 -0.87 -22.74
CA PRO A 219 15.35 0.06 -23.80
C PRO A 219 13.93 0.64 -23.64
N ASP A 220 13.07 0.05 -22.81
CA ASP A 220 11.65 0.39 -22.71
C ASP A 220 11.39 1.66 -21.86
N THR A 221 12.06 2.76 -22.21
CA THR A 221 12.07 4.00 -21.41
C THR A 221 10.68 4.64 -21.28
N ALA A 222 9.84 4.56 -22.31
CA ALA A 222 8.46 5.06 -22.27
C ALA A 222 7.59 4.25 -21.30
N TYR A 223 7.73 2.92 -21.30
CA TYR A 223 7.04 2.05 -20.33
C TYR A 223 7.51 2.35 -18.91
N GLY A 224 8.83 2.41 -18.71
CA GLY A 224 9.41 2.74 -17.41
C GLY A 224 9.02 4.14 -16.92
N ALA A 225 8.90 5.13 -17.80
CA ALA A 225 8.41 6.47 -17.42
C ALA A 225 6.99 6.41 -16.87
N LEU A 226 6.08 5.67 -17.51
CA LEU A 226 4.73 5.45 -16.99
C LEU A 226 4.73 4.62 -15.71
N GLN A 227 5.55 3.59 -15.60
CA GLN A 227 5.69 2.83 -14.35
C GLN A 227 6.08 3.75 -13.18
N ARG A 228 7.01 4.69 -13.42
CA ARG A 228 7.43 5.67 -12.41
C ARG A 228 6.35 6.70 -12.11
N LEU A 229 5.54 7.09 -13.10
CA LEU A 229 4.37 7.94 -12.89
C LEU A 229 3.33 7.24 -12.01
N PHE A 230 2.95 6.00 -12.33
CA PHE A 230 1.97 5.24 -11.55
C PHE A 230 2.49 4.80 -10.17
N ALA A 231 3.81 4.76 -9.98
CA ALA A 231 4.39 4.67 -8.64
C ALA A 231 4.07 5.92 -7.79
N GLY A 232 3.84 7.07 -8.42
CA GLY A 232 3.53 8.31 -7.73
C GLY A 232 4.77 9.08 -7.23
N PRO A 233 4.55 10.23 -6.59
CA PRO A 233 5.64 11.00 -6.00
C PRO A 233 6.21 10.29 -4.76
N THR A 234 7.52 10.46 -4.55
CA THR A 234 8.24 10.11 -3.33
C THR A 234 7.71 10.90 -2.14
N GLN A 235 8.05 10.49 -0.92
CA GLN A 235 7.60 11.19 0.29
C GLN A 235 8.08 12.66 0.34
N ALA A 236 9.33 12.92 -0.08
CA ALA A 236 9.90 14.27 -0.14
C ALA A 236 9.17 15.16 -1.17
N GLU A 237 8.81 14.62 -2.33
CA GLU A 237 8.03 15.35 -3.34
C GLU A 237 6.59 15.60 -2.90
N ARG A 238 5.98 14.65 -2.18
CA ARG A 238 4.67 14.86 -1.55
C ARG A 238 4.71 16.00 -0.53
N ALA A 239 5.78 16.08 0.27
CA ALA A 239 5.96 17.18 1.21
C ALA A 239 6.06 18.55 0.51
N ARG A 240 6.50 18.58 -0.76
CA ARG A 240 6.52 19.77 -1.62
C ARG A 240 5.21 20.05 -2.38
N GLY A 241 4.15 19.28 -2.12
CA GLY A 241 2.85 19.48 -2.77
C GLY A 241 2.64 18.69 -4.06
N LEU A 242 3.54 17.78 -4.46
CA LEU A 242 3.30 16.95 -5.64
C LEU A 242 2.35 15.79 -5.32
N ARG A 243 1.39 15.53 -6.21
CA ARG A 243 0.39 14.45 -6.09
C ARG A 243 0.26 13.69 -7.40
N PHE A 244 -0.18 12.43 -7.30
CA PHE A 244 -0.59 11.65 -8.45
C PHE A 244 -2.12 11.58 -8.47
N ALA A 245 -2.74 12.16 -9.49
CA ALA A 245 -4.18 12.02 -9.71
C ALA A 245 -4.45 10.78 -10.57
N ALA A 246 -4.99 9.73 -9.96
CA ALA A 246 -5.17 8.44 -10.63
C ALA A 246 -6.46 8.34 -11.46
N SER A 247 -7.45 9.20 -11.19
CA SER A 247 -8.78 9.14 -11.83
C SER A 247 -9.39 7.73 -11.81
N GLY A 248 -9.25 7.04 -10.68
CA GLY A 248 -9.70 5.65 -10.48
C GLY A 248 -8.75 4.56 -11.01
N ALA A 249 -7.84 4.88 -11.93
CA ALA A 249 -6.96 3.89 -12.54
C ALA A 249 -6.03 3.26 -11.50
N THR A 250 -5.91 1.94 -11.53
CA THR A 250 -5.03 1.19 -10.62
C THR A 250 -3.62 0.99 -11.18
N GLY A 251 -3.43 1.31 -12.46
CA GLY A 251 -2.21 1.05 -13.22
C GLY A 251 -2.45 1.22 -14.72
N PHE A 252 -1.54 0.63 -15.51
CA PHE A 252 -1.67 0.47 -16.95
C PHE A 252 -1.13 -0.90 -17.33
N GLY A 253 -1.72 -1.50 -18.36
CA GLY A 253 -1.34 -2.82 -18.87
C GLY A 253 -0.41 -2.69 -20.06
N LYS A 254 -1.02 -2.52 -21.24
CA LYS A 254 -0.29 -2.47 -22.52
C LYS A 254 0.09 -1.02 -22.87
N LEU A 255 1.37 -0.83 -23.18
CA LEU A 255 1.88 0.36 -23.86
C LEU A 255 2.51 -0.06 -25.20
N THR A 256 2.15 0.60 -26.29
CA THR A 256 2.83 0.42 -27.58
C THR A 256 3.20 1.78 -28.17
N VAL A 257 4.38 1.89 -28.76
CA VAL A 257 4.82 3.09 -29.47
C VAL A 257 5.13 2.68 -30.91
N ARG A 258 4.32 3.15 -31.86
CA ARG A 258 4.47 2.87 -33.29
C ARG A 258 4.06 4.10 -34.10
N ASP A 259 4.83 4.41 -35.14
CA ASP A 259 4.55 5.50 -36.10
C ASP A 259 4.36 6.89 -35.44
N GLY A 260 5.03 7.12 -34.32
CA GLY A 260 4.88 8.35 -33.56
C GLY A 260 3.68 8.39 -32.62
N VAL A 261 2.97 7.28 -32.42
CA VAL A 261 1.77 7.20 -31.58
C VAL A 261 1.98 6.23 -30.42
N ALA A 262 1.90 6.75 -29.19
CA ALA A 262 1.88 5.95 -27.98
C ALA A 262 0.43 5.56 -27.64
N ARG A 263 0.14 4.26 -27.50
CA ARG A 263 -1.17 3.73 -27.10
C ARG A 263 -1.03 3.07 -25.75
N VAL A 264 -1.67 3.63 -24.72
CA VAL A 264 -1.63 3.15 -23.33
C VAL A 264 -3.01 2.66 -22.90
N HIS A 265 -3.09 1.48 -22.30
CA HIS A 265 -4.33 0.91 -21.76
C HIS A 265 -4.30 0.98 -20.25
N LEU A 266 -5.22 1.72 -19.65
CA LEU A 266 -5.38 1.81 -18.21
C LEU A 266 -5.94 0.51 -17.63
N THR A 267 -5.58 0.21 -16.38
CA THR A 267 -6.21 -0.87 -15.61
C THR A 267 -7.06 -0.31 -14.50
N GLY A 268 -8.06 -1.08 -14.06
CA GLY A 268 -9.04 -0.62 -13.07
C GLY A 268 -10.14 0.24 -13.70
N ARG A 269 -11.02 0.79 -12.87
CA ARG A 269 -12.05 1.72 -13.34
C ARG A 269 -11.41 3.08 -13.61
N CYS A 270 -11.93 3.84 -14.56
CA CYS A 270 -11.57 5.24 -14.73
C CYS A 270 -12.80 6.11 -14.48
N SER A 271 -12.57 7.29 -13.90
CA SER A 271 -13.56 8.35 -13.73
C SER A 271 -12.84 9.68 -13.48
N SER A 272 -13.22 10.73 -14.20
CA SER A 272 -12.81 12.12 -13.93
C SER A 272 -13.40 12.61 -12.61
N GLY A 273 -14.59 12.09 -12.24
CA GLY A 273 -15.34 12.57 -11.08
C GLY A 273 -15.76 14.04 -11.23
N GLY A 274 -15.92 14.55 -12.45
CA GLY A 274 -16.21 15.96 -12.72
C GLY A 274 -14.97 16.87 -12.67
N SER A 275 -13.77 16.30 -12.60
CA SER A 275 -12.53 17.06 -12.50
C SER A 275 -11.99 17.45 -13.87
N THR A 276 -11.57 18.71 -13.99
CA THR A 276 -10.83 19.22 -15.16
C THR A 276 -9.37 18.79 -15.20
N PHE A 277 -8.89 18.06 -14.19
CA PHE A 277 -7.54 17.49 -14.15
C PHE A 277 -7.60 15.99 -13.85
N THR A 278 -7.06 15.18 -14.74
CA THR A 278 -7.11 13.72 -14.66
C THR A 278 -5.74 13.06 -14.76
N VAL A 279 -5.73 11.74 -14.74
CA VAL A 279 -4.53 10.95 -15.05
C VAL A 279 -3.98 11.24 -16.46
N ALA A 280 -4.84 11.67 -17.40
CA ALA A 280 -4.43 12.00 -18.76
C ALA A 280 -3.44 13.19 -18.79
N ASP A 281 -3.70 14.23 -18.00
CA ASP A 281 -2.86 15.43 -17.88
C ASP A 281 -1.44 15.14 -17.37
N GLN A 282 -1.23 13.96 -16.78
CA GLN A 282 0.07 13.50 -16.30
C GLN A 282 0.70 12.50 -17.27
N ILE A 283 -0.09 11.60 -17.87
CA ILE A 283 0.38 10.61 -18.85
C ILE A 283 0.88 11.30 -20.12
N MET A 284 0.14 12.27 -20.65
CA MET A 284 0.46 12.95 -21.91
C MET A 284 1.86 13.59 -21.88
N PRO A 285 2.20 14.52 -20.96
CA PRO A 285 3.54 15.11 -20.92
C PRO A 285 4.62 14.09 -20.56
N THR A 286 4.30 13.06 -19.77
CA THR A 286 5.24 11.97 -19.45
C THR A 286 5.62 11.17 -20.70
N LEU A 287 4.70 10.93 -21.63
CA LEU A 287 5.02 10.21 -22.88
C LEU A 287 5.56 11.14 -23.97
N LYS A 288 5.02 12.36 -24.10
CA LYS A 288 5.46 13.35 -25.10
C LYS A 288 6.86 13.91 -24.84
N GLN A 289 7.50 13.58 -23.72
CA GLN A 289 8.91 13.89 -23.50
C GLN A 289 9.84 13.17 -24.49
N PHE A 290 9.41 12.05 -25.06
CA PHE A 290 10.19 11.27 -26.02
C PHE A 290 9.94 11.82 -27.43
N PRO A 291 10.96 12.28 -28.16
CA PRO A 291 10.77 12.87 -29.50
C PRO A 291 10.11 11.92 -30.51
N SER A 292 10.24 10.61 -30.30
CA SER A 292 9.59 9.59 -31.12
C SER A 292 8.08 9.44 -30.84
N ILE A 293 7.50 10.19 -29.90
CA ILE A 293 6.07 10.17 -29.56
C ILE A 293 5.46 11.54 -29.87
N ARG A 294 4.72 11.61 -30.98
CA ARG A 294 3.98 12.80 -31.42
C ARG A 294 2.59 12.85 -30.79
N TRP A 295 1.92 11.71 -30.69
CA TRP A 295 0.54 11.58 -30.19
C TRP A 295 0.42 10.50 -29.12
N VAL A 296 -0.50 10.71 -28.18
CA VAL A 296 -0.82 9.78 -27.09
C VAL A 296 -2.30 9.43 -27.13
N LYS A 297 -2.60 8.13 -27.22
CA LYS A 297 -3.95 7.57 -27.15
C LYS A 297 -4.08 6.79 -25.85
N ILE A 298 -4.91 7.29 -24.95
CA ILE A 298 -5.21 6.65 -23.67
C ILE A 298 -6.50 5.86 -23.83
N TYR A 299 -6.46 4.58 -23.48
CA TYR A 299 -7.60 3.67 -23.51
C TYR A 299 -8.01 3.31 -22.08
N ASP A 300 -9.31 3.17 -21.84
CA ASP A 300 -9.81 2.59 -20.60
C ASP A 300 -9.54 1.08 -20.52
N ALA A 301 -9.92 0.45 -19.40
CA ALA A 301 -9.76 -0.99 -19.21
C ALA A 301 -10.60 -1.86 -20.18
N ALA A 302 -11.60 -1.28 -20.84
CA ALA A 302 -12.40 -1.94 -21.87
C ALA A 302 -11.83 -1.70 -23.29
N GLY A 303 -10.68 -1.03 -23.42
CA GLY A 303 -10.05 -0.77 -24.71
C GLY A 303 -10.71 0.34 -25.52
N ARG A 304 -11.43 1.27 -24.87
CA ARG A 304 -12.12 2.39 -25.53
C ARG A 304 -11.33 3.68 -25.40
N THR A 305 -11.34 4.50 -26.44
CA THR A 305 -10.84 5.87 -26.49
C THR A 305 -11.66 6.61 -27.55
N GLU A 306 -11.85 7.92 -27.45
CA GLU A 306 -12.75 8.65 -28.34
C GLU A 306 -12.24 8.73 -29.79
N ARG A 307 -10.94 8.95 -29.96
CA ARG A 307 -10.27 9.11 -31.26
C ARG A 307 -9.14 8.10 -31.40
N PRO A 308 -9.43 6.81 -31.66
CA PRO A 308 -8.42 5.74 -31.69
C PRO A 308 -7.41 5.87 -32.84
N THR A 309 -7.76 6.60 -33.90
CA THR A 309 -6.94 6.82 -35.09
C THR A 309 -6.71 8.31 -35.35
N GLY A 310 -5.93 8.62 -36.39
CA GLY A 310 -5.69 9.99 -36.85
C GLY A 310 -4.69 10.80 -36.01
N PRO A 311 -4.33 12.00 -36.49
CA PRO A 311 -3.36 12.89 -35.86
C PRO A 311 -4.02 13.62 -34.68
N GLY A 312 -3.59 13.30 -33.45
CA GLY A 312 -4.08 13.95 -32.25
C GLY A 312 -3.98 13.04 -31.02
N ASP A 313 -3.96 13.64 -29.84
CA ASP A 313 -4.12 12.88 -28.61
C ASP A 313 -5.57 12.39 -28.46
N SER A 314 -5.80 11.43 -27.58
CA SER A 314 -7.14 10.93 -27.28
C SER A 314 -7.20 10.40 -25.86
N VAL A 315 -8.33 10.64 -25.20
CA VAL A 315 -8.67 10.07 -23.90
C VAL A 315 -9.95 9.23 -24.04
N PRO A 316 -10.23 8.33 -23.09
CA PRO A 316 -11.55 7.71 -22.99
C PRO A 316 -12.54 8.69 -22.35
N GLN A 317 -13.82 8.57 -22.71
CA GLN A 317 -14.92 9.37 -22.17
C GLN A 317 -14.96 9.41 -20.63
N CYS A 318 -14.53 8.35 -19.95
CA CYS A 318 -14.47 8.32 -18.48
C CYS A 318 -13.46 9.30 -17.88
N LEU A 319 -12.56 9.89 -18.67
CA LEU A 319 -11.61 10.92 -18.25
C LEU A 319 -11.96 12.30 -18.79
N GLU A 320 -13.07 12.44 -19.52
CA GLU A 320 -13.58 13.76 -19.88
C GLU A 320 -14.07 14.49 -18.61
N PRO A 321 -13.83 15.80 -18.49
CA PRO A 321 -14.28 16.61 -17.36
C PRO A 321 -15.79 16.55 -17.11
#